data_AF-A0A829PKL9-F1
#
_entry.id   AF-A0A829PKL9-F1
#
_cell.length_a   1.000
_cell.length_b   1.000
_cell.length_c   1.000
_cell.angle_alpha   90.00
_cell.angle_beta   90.00
_cell.angle_gamma   90.00
#
_symmetry.space_group_name_H-M   'P 1'
#
loop_
_entity.id
_entity.type
_entity.pdbx_description
1 polymer ?
#
loop_
_entity_poly.entity_id
_entity_poly.type
_entity_poly.pdbx_seq_one_letter_code
_entity_poly.pdbx_strand_id
1 'polypeptide(L)'
;MAASSWALPVVAAFAAALTVSCSHSGIQSPTATASASPSTSVAATNTAGRAKITFDPCTAIPASVIAEQKLDRRPPKPDRSSDGDIENNRCSYLAQARYGVSAVASNYTLEMDKKVDLHGDFKEFEINGRRALSFLIYKNDPTACAIDVEATTGTYGVNVSSAMSKFGDFPDCFAAARAHLEAFLPYFPA
;
A
#
# COMPACT_ATOMS: atom_id res chain seq x y z
N MET A 1 -37.28 -36.42 -7.58
CA MET A 1 -38.62 -35.82 -7.86
C MET A 1 -38.78 -34.71 -6.84
N ALA A 2 -38.98 -33.42 -7.14
CA ALA A 2 -39.57 -32.76 -8.30
C ALA A 2 -38.86 -31.43 -8.62
N ALA A 3 -38.98 -31.01 -9.88
CA ALA A 3 -38.48 -29.76 -10.45
C ALA A 3 -39.51 -28.62 -10.29
N SER A 4 -39.05 -27.38 -10.39
CA SER A 4 -39.88 -26.28 -10.92
C SER A 4 -38.99 -25.19 -11.53
N SER A 5 -39.24 -24.93 -12.81
CA SER A 5 -38.55 -24.01 -13.70
C SER A 5 -39.54 -22.92 -14.13
N TRP A 6 -39.24 -21.63 -13.97
CA TRP A 6 -40.11 -20.56 -14.48
C TRP A 6 -39.32 -19.51 -15.29
N ALA A 7 -39.47 -19.66 -16.62
CA ALA A 7 -39.52 -18.71 -17.74
C ALA A 7 -38.81 -17.32 -17.69
N LEU A 8 -37.88 -17.13 -18.63
CA LEU A 8 -37.69 -15.90 -19.45
C LEU A 8 -38.62 -16.01 -20.70
N PRO A 9 -38.76 -15.06 -21.67
CA PRO A 9 -38.00 -13.80 -21.92
C PRO A 9 -38.87 -12.61 -22.45
N VAL A 10 -38.30 -11.40 -22.63
CA VAL A 10 -38.65 -10.51 -23.77
C VAL A 10 -37.41 -9.70 -24.19
N VAL A 11 -37.05 -9.87 -25.47
CA VAL A 11 -36.04 -9.14 -26.23
C VAL A 11 -36.67 -7.85 -26.78
N ALA A 12 -35.99 -6.71 -26.66
CA ALA A 12 -36.30 -5.51 -27.44
C ALA A 12 -35.06 -5.09 -28.21
N ALA A 13 -35.09 -5.33 -29.52
CA ALA A 13 -34.14 -4.86 -30.50
C ALA A 13 -34.53 -3.44 -30.95
N PHE A 14 -33.55 -2.54 -31.03
CA PHE A 14 -33.66 -1.31 -31.82
C PHE A 14 -32.43 -1.18 -32.72
N ALA A 15 -32.66 -1.38 -34.02
CA ALA A 15 -31.85 -0.87 -35.13
C ALA A 15 -32.18 0.64 -35.28
N ALA A 16 -31.44 1.54 -35.93
CA ALA A 16 -30.31 1.56 -36.85
C ALA A 16 -29.78 3.02 -36.91
N ALA A 17 -28.57 3.25 -37.42
CA ALA A 17 -28.29 4.26 -38.46
C ALA A 17 -26.77 4.36 -38.73
N LEU A 18 -26.39 4.14 -39.99
CA LEU A 18 -25.08 4.42 -40.56
C LEU A 18 -24.97 5.91 -40.89
N THR A 19 -23.86 6.55 -40.51
CA THR A 19 -23.36 7.73 -41.24
C THR A 19 -21.85 7.60 -41.43
N VAL A 20 -21.48 7.20 -42.64
CA VAL A 20 -20.17 7.43 -43.24
C VAL A 20 -20.03 8.94 -43.49
N SER A 21 -18.94 9.53 -43.02
CA SER A 21 -18.47 10.82 -43.54
C SER A 21 -16.95 10.75 -43.71
N CYS A 22 -16.54 10.52 -44.94
CA CYS A 22 -15.18 10.73 -45.40
C CYS A 22 -15.07 12.11 -46.06
N SER A 23 -13.88 12.70 -45.94
CA SER A 23 -13.24 13.76 -46.74
C SER A 23 -13.01 15.06 -45.98
N HIS A 24 -11.75 15.36 -45.66
CA HIS A 24 -10.91 16.14 -46.56
C HIS A 24 -9.45 16.11 -46.10
N SER A 25 -8.54 15.75 -47.02
CA SER A 25 -7.11 16.04 -46.85
C SER A 25 -6.90 17.55 -46.95
N GLY A 26 -6.52 18.16 -45.83
CA GLY A 26 -5.98 19.51 -45.76
C GLY A 26 -4.48 19.43 -45.51
N ILE A 27 -3.70 19.86 -46.49
CA ILE A 27 -2.25 20.04 -46.38
C ILE A 27 -2.05 21.27 -45.48
N GLN A 28 -1.58 21.08 -44.25
CA GLN A 28 -1.13 22.18 -43.39
C GLN A 28 0.29 21.89 -42.92
N SER A 29 1.17 22.82 -43.26
CA SER A 29 2.61 22.86 -42.97
C SER A 29 2.94 22.52 -41.51
N PRO A 30 4.12 21.94 -41.22
CA PRO A 30 4.48 21.51 -39.89
C PRO A 30 4.73 22.75 -39.01
N THR A 31 3.73 23.17 -38.26
CA THR A 31 3.98 23.96 -37.05
C THR A 31 4.66 23.00 -36.08
N ALA A 32 5.96 23.24 -35.85
CA ALA A 32 6.74 22.57 -34.82
C ALA A 32 6.01 22.71 -33.49
N THR A 33 5.22 21.70 -33.14
CA THR A 33 4.75 21.50 -31.78
C THR A 33 6.00 21.14 -31.03
N ALA A 34 6.51 22.08 -30.24
CA ALA A 34 7.52 21.80 -29.24
C ALA A 34 6.98 20.63 -28.41
N SER A 35 7.48 19.44 -28.70
CA SER A 35 7.22 18.25 -27.92
C SER A 35 7.80 18.54 -26.55
N ALA A 36 6.95 18.99 -25.62
CA ALA A 36 7.32 19.08 -24.23
C ALA A 36 7.64 17.66 -23.80
N SER A 37 8.93 17.33 -23.74
CA SER A 37 9.38 16.08 -23.14
C SER A 37 8.70 15.98 -21.78
N PRO A 38 8.10 14.83 -21.43
CA PRO A 38 7.64 14.62 -20.07
C PRO A 38 8.87 14.80 -19.20
N SER A 39 8.91 15.89 -18.44
CA SER A 39 9.92 16.06 -17.42
C SER A 39 9.61 14.99 -16.39
N THR A 40 10.28 13.84 -16.49
CA THR A 40 10.36 12.87 -15.42
C THR A 40 10.89 13.61 -14.21
N SER A 41 10.00 13.99 -13.29
CA SER A 41 10.42 14.61 -12.04
C SER A 41 11.29 13.59 -11.34
N VAL A 42 12.59 13.85 -11.31
CA VAL A 42 13.53 13.01 -10.56
C VAL A 42 13.07 13.08 -9.10
N ALA A 43 12.72 11.93 -8.53
CA ALA A 43 12.34 11.85 -7.13
C ALA A 43 13.46 12.45 -6.28
N ALA A 44 13.11 13.35 -5.36
CA ALA A 44 14.11 13.97 -4.49
C ALA A 44 14.87 12.87 -3.73
N THR A 45 16.20 13.01 -3.67
CA THR A 45 17.04 12.08 -2.92
C THR A 45 17.52 12.70 -1.61
N ASN A 46 17.83 11.85 -0.64
CA ASN A 46 18.55 12.24 0.57
C ASN A 46 20.06 12.35 0.33
N THR A 47 20.82 12.62 1.39
CA THR A 47 22.29 12.80 1.34
C THR A 47 23.05 11.56 0.87
N ALA A 48 22.49 10.36 1.07
CA ALA A 48 23.07 9.11 0.60
C ALA A 48 22.61 8.71 -0.82
N GLY A 49 21.82 9.56 -1.49
CA GLY A 49 21.32 9.30 -2.84
C GLY A 49 20.12 8.35 -2.91
N ARG A 50 19.53 7.96 -1.77
CA ARG A 50 18.26 7.21 -1.75
C ARG A 50 17.08 8.14 -1.91
N ALA A 51 15.93 7.61 -2.29
CA ALA A 51 14.69 8.37 -2.32
C ALA A 51 14.43 9.01 -0.94
N LYS A 52 14.00 10.28 -0.96
CA LYS A 52 13.62 11.03 0.22
C LYS A 52 12.17 10.71 0.59
N ILE A 53 11.92 10.44 1.87
CA ILE A 53 10.58 10.09 2.35
C ILE A 53 9.83 11.34 2.81
N THR A 54 8.81 11.69 2.03
CA THR A 54 7.91 12.84 2.29
C THR A 54 6.53 12.42 2.75
N PHE A 55 6.15 11.16 2.52
CA PHE A 55 4.84 10.63 2.91
C PHE A 55 4.72 10.55 4.44
N ASP A 56 3.62 11.06 4.98
CA ASP A 56 3.30 11.01 6.41
C ASP A 56 2.05 10.16 6.65
N PRO A 57 2.20 8.92 7.15
CA PRO A 57 1.06 8.02 7.37
C PRO A 57 0.04 8.55 8.39
N CYS A 58 0.43 9.41 9.35
CA CYS A 58 -0.51 9.93 10.35
C CYS A 58 -1.52 10.91 9.76
N THR A 59 -1.14 11.58 8.68
CA THR A 59 -2.01 12.56 8.00
C THR A 59 -2.70 11.97 6.78
N ALA A 60 -2.08 10.97 6.16
CA ALA A 60 -2.59 10.35 4.94
C ALA A 60 -3.72 9.33 5.20
N ILE A 61 -3.68 8.59 6.31
CA ILE A 61 -4.71 7.60 6.64
C ILE A 61 -5.82 8.29 7.45
N PRO A 62 -7.09 8.31 6.96
CA PRO A 62 -8.17 8.98 7.65
C PRO A 62 -8.46 8.38 9.03
N ALA A 63 -8.79 9.24 10.00
CA ALA A 63 -9.14 8.79 11.36
C ALA A 63 -10.34 7.83 11.38
N SER A 64 -11.27 7.92 10.42
CA SER A 64 -12.38 6.98 10.29
C SER A 64 -11.91 5.55 9.98
N VAL A 65 -10.85 5.40 9.17
CA VAL A 65 -10.25 4.10 8.86
C VAL A 65 -9.56 3.54 10.09
N ILE A 66 -8.83 4.39 10.83
CA ILE A 66 -8.19 3.99 12.10
C ILE A 66 -9.24 3.50 13.12
N ALA A 67 -10.38 4.21 13.23
CA ALA A 67 -11.47 3.82 14.12
C ALA A 67 -12.15 2.51 13.66
N GLU A 68 -12.40 2.34 12.36
CA GLU A 68 -12.94 1.10 11.79
C GLU A 68 -12.05 -0.11 12.06
N GLN A 69 -10.73 0.09 11.98
CA GLN A 69 -9.72 -0.91 12.31
C GLN A 69 -9.54 -1.10 13.84
N LYS A 70 -10.27 -0.38 14.68
CA LYS A 70 -10.19 -0.38 16.15
C LYS A 70 -8.78 -0.04 16.68
N LEU A 71 -8.09 0.87 16.02
CA LEU A 71 -6.71 1.28 16.31
C LEU A 71 -6.63 2.63 17.08
N ASP A 72 -7.76 3.10 17.57
CA ASP A 72 -7.97 4.43 18.15
C ASP A 72 -8.00 4.43 19.69
N ARG A 73 -7.41 3.43 20.35
CA ARG A 73 -7.37 3.35 21.82
C ARG A 73 -6.65 4.55 22.45
N ARG A 74 -5.74 5.16 21.69
CA ARG A 74 -4.99 6.37 22.04
C ARG A 74 -4.84 7.23 20.79
N PRO A 75 -4.57 8.54 20.94
CA PRO A 75 -4.19 9.37 19.81
C PRO A 75 -3.01 8.77 19.03
N PRO A 76 -2.99 8.90 17.70
CA PRO A 76 -1.88 8.43 16.88
C PRO A 76 -0.57 9.10 17.30
N LYS A 77 0.52 8.34 17.30
CA LYS A 77 1.85 8.82 17.66
C LYS A 77 2.74 8.86 16.42
N PRO A 78 3.07 10.05 15.88
CA PRO A 78 4.05 10.17 14.81
C PRO A 78 5.45 9.82 15.34
N ASP A 79 6.23 9.18 14.48
CA ASP A 79 7.65 8.93 14.71
C ASP A 79 8.39 9.08 13.38
N ARG A 80 9.40 9.94 13.35
CA ARG A 80 10.21 10.20 12.16
C ARG A 80 11.67 10.00 12.54
N SER A 81 12.37 9.16 11.78
CA SER A 81 13.77 8.85 12.04
C SER A 81 14.59 8.88 10.76
N SER A 82 15.85 9.30 10.89
CA SER A 82 16.85 9.17 9.83
C SER A 82 18.24 9.08 10.43
N ASP A 83 19.10 8.27 9.80
CA ASP A 83 20.53 8.20 10.06
C ASP A 83 21.38 8.84 8.93
N GLY A 84 20.71 9.53 7.99
CA GLY A 84 21.32 10.12 6.79
C GLY A 84 21.37 9.21 5.57
N ASP A 85 21.28 7.88 5.74
CA ASP A 85 21.10 6.91 4.66
C ASP A 85 19.64 6.44 4.59
N ILE A 86 19.11 5.96 5.70
CA ILE A 86 17.74 5.51 5.83
C ILE A 86 16.86 6.62 6.37
N GLU A 87 15.65 6.73 5.83
CA GLU A 87 14.59 7.59 6.31
C GLU A 87 13.35 6.74 6.58
N ASN A 88 12.70 6.95 7.73
CA ASN A 88 11.45 6.31 8.09
C ASN A 88 10.46 7.32 8.65
N ASN A 89 9.26 7.36 8.09
CA ASN A 89 8.10 8.02 8.69
C ASN A 89 7.12 6.95 9.14
N ARG A 90 6.77 6.93 10.43
CA ARG A 90 5.80 6.01 11.01
C ARG A 90 4.67 6.76 11.69
N CYS A 91 3.49 6.15 11.64
CA CYS A 91 2.41 6.48 12.53
C CYS A 91 2.04 5.28 13.36
N SER A 92 2.19 5.38 14.68
CA SER A 92 1.90 4.30 15.60
C SER A 92 0.54 4.46 16.25
N TYR A 93 -0.18 3.36 16.30
CA TYR A 93 -1.52 3.21 16.82
C TYR A 93 -1.54 2.14 17.91
N LEU A 94 -2.53 2.22 18.79
CA LEU A 94 -2.78 1.20 19.79
C LEU A 94 -4.16 0.61 19.55
N ALA A 95 -4.21 -0.69 19.26
CA ALA A 95 -5.47 -1.40 19.09
C ALA A 95 -6.28 -1.38 20.40
N GLN A 96 -7.61 -1.41 20.29
CA GLN A 96 -8.50 -1.63 21.44
C GLN A 96 -8.15 -2.94 22.17
N ALA A 97 -7.74 -3.96 21.40
CA ALA A 97 -7.24 -5.24 21.90
C ALA A 97 -5.79 -5.20 22.45
N ARG A 98 -5.19 -4.01 22.57
CA ARG A 98 -3.92 -3.74 23.28
C ARG A 98 -2.65 -4.29 22.63
N TYR A 99 -2.65 -4.51 21.31
CA TYR A 99 -1.44 -4.67 20.50
C TYR A 99 -1.13 -3.37 19.74
N GLY A 100 0.13 -3.16 19.41
CA GLY A 100 0.61 -2.03 18.63
C GLY A 100 0.51 -2.29 17.13
N VAL A 101 0.16 -1.26 16.37
CA VAL A 101 0.18 -1.27 14.90
C VAL A 101 0.84 0.02 14.43
N SER A 102 1.77 -0.05 13.49
CA SER A 102 2.36 1.14 12.90
C SER A 102 2.24 1.08 11.39
N ALA A 103 1.70 2.14 10.78
CA ALA A 103 1.85 2.37 9.35
C ALA A 103 3.24 2.99 9.09
N VAL A 104 3.95 2.51 8.07
CA VAL A 104 5.36 2.82 7.82
C VAL A 104 5.55 3.29 6.39
N ALA A 105 6.36 4.32 6.20
CA ALA A 105 6.98 4.67 4.95
C ALA A 105 8.49 4.74 5.12
N SER A 106 9.23 4.04 4.27
CA SER A 106 10.68 3.94 4.36
C SER A 106 11.33 4.00 2.98
N ASN A 107 12.58 4.45 2.93
CA ASN A 107 13.42 4.28 1.76
C ASN A 107 14.22 2.96 1.76
N TYR A 108 13.86 2.04 2.67
CA TYR A 108 14.23 0.63 2.58
C TYR A 108 13.70 0.00 1.30
N THR A 109 14.36 -1.07 0.85
CA THR A 109 13.81 -1.99 -0.16
C THR A 109 13.54 -3.35 0.49
N LEU A 110 12.65 -4.14 -0.11
CA LEU A 110 12.38 -5.51 0.37
C LEU A 110 13.66 -6.36 0.45
N GLU A 111 14.62 -6.14 -0.46
CA GLU A 111 15.92 -6.83 -0.45
C GLU A 111 16.83 -6.39 0.70
N MET A 112 16.67 -5.16 1.19
CA MET A 112 17.39 -4.69 2.36
C MET A 112 16.80 -5.30 3.64
N ASP A 113 15.46 -5.45 3.72
CA ASP A 113 14.82 -6.11 4.87
C ASP A 113 15.27 -7.56 5.04
N LYS A 114 15.48 -8.28 3.93
CA LYS A 114 16.04 -9.65 3.96
C LYS A 114 17.47 -9.74 4.48
N LYS A 115 18.23 -8.65 4.41
CA LYS A 115 19.63 -8.58 4.86
C LYS A 115 19.77 -8.15 6.31
N VAL A 116 18.67 -7.77 6.98
CA VAL A 116 18.71 -7.42 8.40
C VAL A 116 18.87 -8.70 9.22
N ASP A 117 19.98 -8.81 9.96
CA ASP A 117 20.31 -10.01 10.73
C ASP A 117 19.29 -10.37 11.81
N LEU A 118 18.49 -9.40 12.26
CA LEU A 118 17.43 -9.62 13.24
C LEU A 118 16.12 -10.08 12.61
N HIS A 119 15.90 -9.90 11.31
CA HIS A 119 14.64 -10.27 10.64
C HIS A 119 14.60 -11.77 10.30
N GLY A 120 13.41 -12.38 10.31
CA GLY A 120 13.25 -13.81 10.00
C GLY A 120 11.90 -14.16 9.41
N ASP A 121 11.69 -15.44 9.11
CA ASP A 121 10.43 -15.98 8.57
C ASP A 121 9.91 -15.24 7.33
N PHE A 122 10.82 -14.99 6.38
CA PHE A 122 10.51 -14.23 5.18
C PHE A 122 9.56 -14.98 4.26
N LYS A 123 8.52 -14.29 3.80
CA LYS A 123 7.64 -14.78 2.74
C LYS A 123 7.32 -13.67 1.76
N GLU A 124 7.59 -13.94 0.49
CA GLU A 124 7.26 -13.06 -0.61
C GLU A 124 5.86 -13.38 -1.16
N PHE A 125 5.16 -12.34 -1.58
CA PHE A 125 3.87 -12.45 -2.26
C PHE A 125 3.55 -11.15 -3.00
N GLU A 126 2.38 -11.09 -3.62
CA GLU A 126 1.85 -9.87 -4.24
C GLU A 126 0.55 -9.43 -3.56
N ILE A 127 0.36 -8.12 -3.47
CA ILE A 127 -0.86 -7.49 -2.99
C ILE A 127 -1.17 -6.26 -3.83
N ASN A 128 -2.35 -6.21 -4.44
CA ASN A 128 -2.75 -5.15 -5.37
C ASN A 128 -1.72 -4.87 -6.48
N GLY A 129 -1.07 -5.92 -7.01
CA GLY A 129 -0.07 -5.80 -8.08
C GLY A 129 1.30 -5.27 -7.63
N ARG A 130 1.53 -5.14 -6.31
CA ARG A 130 2.81 -4.74 -5.73
C ARG A 130 3.49 -5.94 -5.09
N ARG A 131 4.80 -6.07 -5.27
CA ARG A 131 5.60 -7.05 -4.52
C ARG A 131 5.53 -6.71 -3.04
N ALA A 132 5.43 -7.74 -2.21
CA ALA A 132 5.34 -7.64 -0.78
C ALA A 132 6.23 -8.66 -0.08
N LEU A 133 6.66 -8.33 1.13
CA LEU A 133 7.45 -9.19 2.00
C LEU A 133 6.82 -9.17 3.39
N SER A 134 6.46 -10.34 3.91
CA SER A 134 6.18 -10.51 5.34
C SER A 134 7.39 -11.08 6.06
N PHE A 135 7.66 -10.62 7.27
CA PHE A 135 8.76 -11.11 8.11
C PHE A 135 8.52 -10.84 9.59
N LEU A 136 9.17 -11.61 10.46
CA LEU A 136 9.33 -11.31 11.87
C LEU A 136 10.38 -10.21 12.04
N ILE A 137 10.09 -9.21 12.88
CA ILE A 137 11.04 -8.11 13.17
C ILE A 137 12.21 -8.63 14.02
N TYR A 138 11.96 -9.64 14.87
CA TYR A 138 12.99 -10.33 15.62
C TYR A 138 12.91 -11.84 15.34
N LYS A 139 14.03 -12.44 14.91
CA LYS A 139 14.13 -13.87 14.57
C LYS A 139 13.61 -14.72 15.74
N ASN A 140 12.74 -15.66 15.40
CA ASN A 140 12.13 -16.61 16.35
C ASN A 140 11.23 -15.95 17.43
N ASP A 141 10.82 -14.69 17.23
CA ASP A 141 9.90 -13.99 18.13
C ASP A 141 8.59 -13.65 17.40
N PRO A 142 7.50 -14.39 17.65
CA PRO A 142 6.21 -14.14 17.01
C PRO A 142 5.46 -12.92 17.59
N THR A 143 6.04 -12.22 18.58
CA THR A 143 5.41 -11.03 19.19
C THR A 143 5.45 -9.82 18.27
N ALA A 144 6.32 -9.80 17.26
CA ALA A 144 6.51 -8.65 16.38
C ALA A 144 6.79 -9.07 14.93
N CYS A 145 6.00 -8.53 14.00
CA CYS A 145 6.10 -8.82 12.59
C CYS A 145 5.83 -7.57 11.76
N ALA A 146 6.17 -7.64 10.48
CA ALA A 146 5.89 -6.61 9.50
C ALA A 146 5.42 -7.21 8.17
N ILE A 147 4.68 -6.41 7.43
CA ILE A 147 4.43 -6.62 6.01
C ILE A 147 4.73 -5.31 5.28
N ASP A 148 5.72 -5.35 4.40
CA ASP A 148 6.12 -4.23 3.56
C ASP A 148 5.76 -4.50 2.10
N VAL A 149 5.29 -3.47 1.41
CA VAL A 149 5.00 -3.45 -0.02
C VAL A 149 5.97 -2.51 -0.73
N GLU A 150 6.44 -2.95 -1.88
CA GLU A 150 7.35 -2.18 -2.73
C GLU A 150 6.68 -0.89 -3.20
N ALA A 151 7.42 0.22 -3.12
CA ALA A 151 7.03 1.55 -3.56
C ALA A 151 8.14 2.19 -4.40
N THR A 152 7.79 3.21 -5.20
CA THR A 152 8.77 3.98 -5.98
C THR A 152 9.82 4.67 -5.10
N THR A 153 9.48 5.00 -3.85
CA THR A 153 10.40 5.61 -2.88
C THR A 153 11.03 4.62 -1.90
N GLY A 154 10.79 3.31 -2.03
CA GLY A 154 11.25 2.29 -1.10
C GLY A 154 10.14 1.31 -0.71
N THR A 155 9.66 1.38 0.53
CA THR A 155 8.55 0.55 1.02
C THR A 155 7.49 1.37 1.75
N TYR A 156 6.23 0.92 1.64
CA TYR A 156 5.18 1.23 2.61
C TYR A 156 4.77 -0.05 3.31
N GLY A 157 4.32 0.02 4.56
CA GLY A 157 4.00 -1.20 5.26
C GLY A 157 3.29 -1.03 6.58
N VAL A 158 3.09 -2.17 7.23
CA VAL A 158 2.50 -2.27 8.56
C VAL A 158 3.38 -3.13 9.45
N ASN A 159 3.76 -2.57 10.60
CA ASN A 159 4.37 -3.31 11.70
C ASN A 159 3.29 -3.62 12.74
N VAL A 160 3.32 -4.82 13.29
CA VAL A 160 2.45 -5.24 14.40
C VAL A 160 3.33 -5.75 15.55
N SER A 161 2.99 -5.37 16.79
CA SER A 161 3.68 -5.87 17.97
C SER A 161 2.75 -6.11 19.16
N SER A 162 3.02 -7.13 19.97
CA SER A 162 2.25 -7.43 21.18
C SER A 162 3.10 -8.08 22.26
N ALA A 163 3.21 -7.42 23.42
CA ALA A 163 3.88 -7.98 24.60
C ALA A 163 3.28 -9.31 25.11
N MET A 164 2.02 -9.59 24.79
CA MET A 164 1.30 -10.81 25.23
C MET A 164 1.18 -11.88 24.15
N SER A 165 1.79 -11.70 22.96
CA SER A 165 1.51 -12.53 21.77
C SER A 165 0.01 -12.71 21.48
N LYS A 166 -0.79 -11.64 21.62
CA LYS A 166 -2.23 -11.62 21.36
C LYS A 166 -2.58 -10.43 20.47
N PHE A 167 -3.37 -10.69 19.43
CA PHE A 167 -3.67 -9.73 18.37
C PHE A 167 -5.18 -9.50 18.22
N GLY A 168 -5.92 -9.49 19.33
CA GLY A 168 -7.38 -9.41 19.30
C GLY A 168 -8.01 -10.66 18.68
N ASP A 169 -8.85 -10.45 17.67
CA ASP A 169 -9.56 -11.52 16.97
C ASP A 169 -8.71 -12.19 15.87
N PHE A 170 -7.52 -11.65 15.59
CA PHE A 170 -6.59 -12.22 14.61
C PHE A 170 -5.84 -13.44 15.18
N PRO A 171 -5.68 -14.52 14.40
CA PRO A 171 -5.05 -15.75 14.88
C PRO A 171 -3.56 -15.60 15.19
N ASP A 172 -2.86 -14.69 14.50
CA ASP A 172 -1.43 -14.44 14.66
C ASP A 172 -1.05 -13.01 14.23
N CYS A 173 0.23 -12.68 14.37
CA CYS A 173 0.77 -11.37 14.03
C CYS A 173 0.60 -11.03 12.54
N PHE A 174 0.90 -11.99 11.64
CA PHE A 174 0.85 -11.76 10.20
C PHE A 174 -0.58 -11.57 9.69
N ALA A 175 -1.55 -12.27 10.27
CA ALA A 175 -2.97 -12.08 9.96
C ALA A 175 -3.42 -10.67 10.36
N ALA A 176 -3.01 -10.17 11.53
CA ALA A 176 -3.28 -8.80 11.94
C ALA A 176 -2.60 -7.77 11.02
N ALA A 177 -1.32 -7.99 10.70
CA ALA A 177 -0.56 -7.10 9.82
C ALA A 177 -1.18 -7.02 8.43
N ARG A 178 -1.61 -8.17 7.87
CA ARG A 178 -2.25 -8.24 6.55
C ARG A 178 -3.58 -7.48 6.53
N ALA A 179 -4.45 -7.71 7.51
CA ALA A 179 -5.75 -7.05 7.56
C ALA A 179 -5.62 -5.52 7.63
N HIS A 180 -4.72 -5.02 8.49
CA HIS A 180 -4.48 -3.59 8.61
C HIS A 180 -3.78 -2.99 7.38
N LEU A 181 -2.85 -3.73 6.78
CA LEU A 181 -2.22 -3.32 5.52
C LEU A 181 -3.26 -3.18 4.41
N GLU A 182 -4.15 -4.16 4.24
CA GLU A 182 -5.23 -4.09 3.25
C GLU A 182 -6.13 -2.87 3.45
N ALA A 183 -6.40 -2.48 4.69
CA ALA A 183 -7.15 -1.26 5.00
C ALA A 183 -6.37 0.04 4.72
N PHE A 184 -5.03 0.02 4.83
CA PHE A 184 -4.18 1.20 4.63
C PHE A 184 -3.71 1.38 3.20
N LEU A 185 -3.64 0.30 2.41
CA LEU A 185 -3.15 0.30 1.03
C LEU A 185 -3.77 1.37 0.12
N PRO A 186 -5.08 1.67 0.19
CA PRO A 186 -5.67 2.73 -0.63
C PRO A 186 -5.11 4.13 -0.37
N TYR A 187 -4.46 4.34 0.78
CA TYR A 187 -3.87 5.61 1.20
C TYR A 187 -2.36 5.67 0.97
N PHE A 188 -1.75 4.54 0.61
CA PHE A 188 -0.35 4.49 0.21
C PHE A 188 -0.22 4.89 -1.26
N PRO A 189 0.74 5.76 -1.61
CA PRO A 189 1.05 6.04 -3.00
C PRO A 189 1.36 4.76 -3.79
N ALA A 190 1.00 4.79 -5.07
CA ALA A 190 1.31 3.74 -6.03
C ALA A 190 2.82 3.68 -6.33
#